data_AF-A0AAW0DV12-F1
#
_entry.id   AF-A0AAW0DV12-F1
#
_cell.length_a   1.000
_cell.length_b   1.000
_cell.length_c   1.000
_cell.angle_alpha   90.00
_cell.angle_beta   90.00
_cell.angle_gamma   90.00
#
_symmetry.space_group_name_H-M   'P 1'
#
loop_
_entity.id
_entity.type
_entity.pdbx_description
1 polymer ?
#
loop_
_entity_poly.entity_id
_entity_poly.type
_entity_poly.pdbx_seq_one_letter_code
_entity_poly.pdbx_strand_id
1 'polypeptide(L)'
;MLFSGNGLPVDDDILDRILTFCPTFQTLQSTMITSKTFYRVFQTHPKSITRAVAYNAVGPALPQALRVLRYPYDEYNTPDADPAAMAEACEEDHLISVITAEEKQKLQENSRIVVKLENIYSLRHKDRTSKTSLLISEESWRFQRAMYRIMLFCNLFPSTSYSEDMDDECIEKIRRQRTAMLREYPTTELRELHSVTKFLQGICEEVAPDASLVQMLLSTGPYGAMTIWENRSYDILEEDLEFPDFDDDDVDLKLITLWMRFDDTFGAGSKCAAPGGLQLYTEATQLAQPENLASFIGDLFSFTTRTSPEFGGWMRTDSYCNACLVKFLEEHLWIWFLDERIKGGWTPPENCWYGWNCRTQVHKRYHAETKNHLCVPIKGDEI
;
A
#
# COMPACT_ATOMS: atom_id res chain seq x y z
N MET A 1 -42.13 -36.24 21.90
CA MET A 1 -41.65 -34.91 21.48
C MET A 1 -40.50 -35.12 20.52
N LEU A 2 -40.78 -35.02 19.23
CA LEU A 2 -39.78 -35.21 18.18
C LEU A 2 -39.03 -33.89 18.02
N PHE A 3 -37.71 -33.90 18.16
CA PHE A 3 -36.84 -32.77 17.84
C PHE A 3 -36.88 -32.53 16.33
N SER A 4 -37.91 -31.85 15.86
CA SER A 4 -37.98 -31.29 14.52
C SER A 4 -37.22 -29.97 14.51
N GLY A 5 -35.90 -30.02 14.36
CA GLY A 5 -35.13 -28.81 14.22
C GLY A 5 -33.69 -29.14 13.89
N ASN A 6 -33.24 -28.75 12.70
CA ASN A 6 -31.85 -28.75 12.28
C ASN A 6 -31.01 -27.71 13.08
N GLY A 7 -31.29 -27.54 14.37
CA GLY A 7 -30.64 -26.60 15.26
C GLY A 7 -29.57 -27.30 16.08
N LEU A 8 -28.45 -26.62 16.30
CA LEU A 8 -27.48 -27.03 17.31
C LEU A 8 -28.19 -27.07 18.69
N PRO A 9 -27.89 -28.05 19.57
CA PRO A 9 -28.46 -28.14 20.92
C PRO A 9 -27.76 -27.16 21.86
N VAL A 10 -27.60 -25.91 21.43
CA VAL A 10 -26.87 -24.84 22.10
C VAL A 10 -27.76 -23.60 22.08
N ASP A 11 -27.81 -22.87 23.19
CA ASP A 11 -28.60 -21.65 23.31
C ASP A 11 -28.07 -20.55 22.38
N ASP A 12 -28.97 -19.68 21.89
CA ASP A 12 -28.65 -18.61 20.95
C ASP A 12 -27.66 -17.59 21.58
N ASP A 13 -27.65 -17.43 22.91
CA ASP A 13 -26.70 -16.55 23.62
C ASP A 13 -25.24 -17.04 23.56
N ILE A 14 -25.02 -18.35 23.67
CA ILE A 14 -23.72 -19.00 23.51
C ILE A 14 -23.27 -18.88 22.06
N LEU A 15 -24.18 -19.07 21.10
CA LEU A 15 -23.87 -18.93 19.67
C LEU A 15 -23.52 -17.48 19.31
N ASP A 16 -24.24 -16.49 19.85
CA ASP A 16 -23.90 -15.07 19.70
C ASP A 16 -22.48 -14.81 20.22
N ARG A 17 -22.19 -15.31 21.43
CA ARG A 17 -20.85 -15.18 22.02
C ARG A 17 -19.77 -15.83 21.16
N ILE A 18 -20.00 -17.01 20.59
CA ILE A 18 -19.07 -17.66 19.66
C ILE A 18 -18.81 -16.78 18.42
N LEU A 19 -19.87 -16.23 17.81
CA LEU A 19 -19.72 -15.36 16.64
C LEU A 19 -18.95 -14.07 16.96
N THR A 20 -19.09 -13.52 18.18
CA THR A 20 -18.30 -12.35 18.61
C THR A 20 -16.80 -12.64 18.75
N PHE A 21 -16.37 -13.90 18.83
CA PHE A 21 -14.97 -14.31 18.89
C PHE A 21 -14.35 -14.62 17.53
N CYS A 22 -15.09 -14.49 16.42
CA CYS A 22 -14.48 -14.65 15.10
C CYS A 22 -13.36 -13.60 14.91
N PRO A 23 -12.14 -14.01 14.52
CA PRO A 23 -11.00 -13.10 14.41
C PRO A 23 -11.09 -12.18 13.20
N THR A 24 -11.83 -12.58 12.15
CA THR A 24 -11.96 -11.83 10.91
C THR A 24 -13.37 -11.95 10.33
N PHE A 25 -13.75 -11.02 9.44
CA PHE A 25 -15.02 -11.10 8.71
C PHE A 25 -15.11 -12.34 7.82
N GLN A 26 -13.97 -12.78 7.26
CA GLN A 26 -13.90 -14.03 6.49
C GLN A 26 -14.25 -15.24 7.37
N THR A 27 -13.71 -15.33 8.58
CA THR A 27 -14.03 -16.40 9.54
C THR A 27 -15.50 -16.35 9.96
N LEU A 28 -16.04 -15.15 10.19
CA LEU A 28 -17.47 -14.97 10.48
C LEU A 28 -18.34 -15.46 9.32
N GLN A 29 -18.00 -15.09 8.08
CA GLN A 29 -18.72 -15.52 6.88
C GLN A 29 -18.68 -17.04 6.71
N SER A 30 -17.51 -17.66 6.84
CA SER A 30 -17.38 -19.12 6.79
C SER A 30 -18.24 -19.78 7.88
N THR A 31 -18.23 -19.25 9.10
CA THR A 31 -19.03 -19.77 10.22
C THR A 31 -20.53 -19.70 9.91
N MET A 32 -21.02 -18.58 9.39
CA MET A 32 -22.43 -18.43 8.98
C MET A 32 -22.84 -19.40 7.87
N ILE A 33 -21.94 -19.70 6.92
CA ILE A 33 -22.23 -20.62 5.80
C ILE A 33 -22.30 -22.08 6.29
N THR A 34 -21.62 -22.43 7.39
CA THR A 34 -21.61 -23.82 7.90
C THR A 34 -22.92 -24.25 8.56
N SER A 35 -23.72 -23.33 9.12
CA SER A 35 -24.98 -23.67 9.80
C SER A 35 -26.02 -22.57 9.72
N LYS A 36 -27.26 -22.96 9.41
CA LYS A 36 -28.43 -22.07 9.45
C LYS A 36 -28.67 -21.49 10.85
N THR A 37 -28.27 -22.19 11.92
CA THR A 37 -28.39 -21.70 13.29
C THR A 37 -27.47 -20.50 13.52
N PHE A 38 -26.20 -20.58 13.13
CA PHE A 38 -25.27 -19.44 13.21
C PHE A 38 -25.76 -18.25 12.39
N TYR A 39 -26.21 -18.49 11.16
CA TYR A 39 -26.76 -17.44 10.32
C TYR A 39 -27.99 -16.78 10.96
N ARG A 40 -28.91 -17.55 11.55
CA ARG A 40 -30.09 -17.01 12.26
C ARG A 40 -29.68 -16.13 13.44
N VAL A 41 -28.75 -16.58 14.27
CA VAL A 41 -28.26 -15.80 15.42
C VAL A 41 -27.60 -14.50 14.94
N PHE A 42 -26.80 -14.56 13.87
CA PHE A 42 -26.24 -13.37 13.24
C PHE A 42 -27.32 -12.40 12.74
N GLN A 43 -28.41 -12.89 12.14
CA GLN A 43 -29.52 -12.04 11.68
C GLN A 43 -30.22 -11.33 12.84
N THR A 44 -30.27 -11.93 14.02
CA THR A 44 -30.84 -11.30 15.23
C THR A 44 -29.90 -10.22 15.79
N HIS A 45 -28.59 -10.43 15.75
CA HIS A 45 -27.59 -9.57 16.39
C HIS A 45 -26.47 -9.06 15.44
N PRO A 46 -26.79 -8.54 14.23
CA PRO A 46 -25.77 -8.30 13.22
C PRO A 46 -24.81 -7.16 13.61
N LYS A 47 -25.31 -6.15 14.33
CA LYS A 47 -24.53 -4.96 14.71
C LYS A 47 -23.50 -5.27 15.80
N SER A 48 -23.89 -5.96 16.87
CA SER A 48 -22.98 -6.32 17.97
C SER A 48 -21.91 -7.30 17.49
N ILE A 49 -22.30 -8.34 16.75
CA ILE A 49 -21.35 -9.32 16.19
C ILE A 49 -20.39 -8.65 15.21
N THR A 50 -20.89 -7.84 14.27
CA THR A 50 -20.03 -7.14 13.30
C THR A 50 -19.04 -6.21 14.01
N ARG A 51 -19.48 -5.47 15.03
CA ARG A 51 -18.60 -4.59 15.81
C ARG A 51 -17.53 -5.38 16.58
N ALA A 52 -17.90 -6.50 17.19
CA ALA A 52 -16.96 -7.36 17.91
C ALA A 52 -15.90 -7.95 16.95
N VAL A 53 -16.33 -8.45 15.79
CA VAL A 53 -15.39 -8.99 14.78
C VAL A 53 -14.50 -7.89 14.18
N ALA A 54 -15.03 -6.68 13.97
CA ALA A 54 -14.21 -5.53 13.58
C ALA A 54 -13.13 -5.23 14.63
N TYR A 55 -13.51 -5.26 15.91
CA TYR A 55 -12.58 -5.05 17.03
C TYR A 55 -11.55 -6.17 17.13
N ASN A 56 -11.92 -7.42 16.88
CA ASN A 56 -10.95 -8.52 16.86
C ASN A 56 -9.94 -8.40 15.70
N ALA A 57 -10.39 -7.91 14.55
CA ALA A 57 -9.57 -7.79 13.35
C ALA A 57 -8.61 -6.59 13.37
N VAL A 58 -8.99 -5.51 14.04
CA VAL A 58 -8.28 -4.22 14.06
C VAL A 58 -7.68 -3.91 15.43
N GLY A 59 -8.24 -4.48 16.49
CA GLY A 59 -7.87 -4.15 17.86
C GLY A 59 -8.51 -2.86 18.38
N PRO A 60 -7.97 -2.31 19.49
CA PRO A 60 -8.45 -1.08 20.11
C PRO A 60 -8.34 0.17 19.24
N ALA A 61 -7.59 0.13 18.14
CA ALA A 61 -7.49 1.21 17.16
C ALA A 61 -8.67 1.28 16.16
N LEU A 62 -9.74 0.51 16.38
CA LEU A 62 -10.91 0.46 15.49
C LEU A 62 -11.55 1.83 15.20
N PRO A 63 -11.71 2.77 16.16
CA PRO A 63 -12.24 4.10 15.85
C PRO A 63 -11.39 4.84 14.82
N GLN A 64 -10.06 4.77 14.92
CA GLN A 64 -9.14 5.41 13.99
C GLN A 64 -9.17 4.73 12.62
N ALA A 65 -9.23 3.39 12.58
CA ALA A 65 -9.35 2.65 11.35
C ALA A 65 -10.66 2.96 10.59
N LEU A 66 -11.79 3.07 11.30
CA LEU A 66 -13.06 3.48 10.70
C LEU A 66 -13.02 4.93 10.22
N ARG A 67 -12.34 5.82 10.96
CA ARG A 67 -12.15 7.21 10.55
C ARG A 67 -11.42 7.32 9.21
N VAL A 68 -10.38 6.51 8.97
CA VAL A 68 -9.70 6.42 7.66
C VAL A 68 -10.66 6.11 6.52
N LEU A 69 -11.71 5.31 6.77
CA LEU A 69 -12.66 4.86 5.75
C LEU A 69 -13.86 5.79 5.57
N ARG A 70 -14.28 6.44 6.65
CA ARG A 70 -15.51 7.25 6.71
C ARG A 70 -15.28 8.72 6.43
N TYR A 71 -14.04 9.19 6.56
CA TYR A 71 -13.76 10.59 6.31
C TYR A 71 -14.06 10.94 4.84
N PRO A 72 -14.83 12.01 4.58
CA PRO A 72 -15.44 12.26 3.29
C PRO A 72 -14.39 12.66 2.24
N TYR A 73 -14.42 11.97 1.10
CA TYR A 73 -13.57 12.32 -0.05
C TYR A 73 -14.25 13.28 -1.04
N ASP A 74 -15.56 13.50 -0.97
CA ASP A 74 -16.28 14.21 -2.04
C ASP A 74 -16.76 15.63 -1.66
N GLU A 75 -17.20 15.89 -0.42
CA GLU A 75 -17.78 17.21 -0.06
C GLU A 75 -16.77 18.23 0.50
N TYR A 76 -15.59 17.78 0.96
CA TYR A 76 -14.58 18.62 1.62
C TYR A 76 -13.23 18.64 0.90
N ASN A 77 -13.09 17.92 -0.22
CA ASN A 77 -11.92 18.00 -1.11
C ASN A 77 -12.04 19.16 -2.10
N THR A 78 -12.61 20.29 -1.65
CA THR A 78 -12.41 21.53 -2.39
C THR A 78 -11.16 22.20 -1.84
N PRO A 79 -10.31 22.80 -2.70
CA PRO A 79 -9.19 23.63 -2.25
C PRO A 79 -9.62 24.70 -1.23
N ASP A 80 -10.92 25.00 -1.14
CA ASP A 80 -11.55 26.01 -0.28
C ASP A 80 -12.09 25.51 1.06
N ALA A 81 -11.92 24.23 1.41
CA ALA A 81 -12.32 23.73 2.71
C ALA A 81 -11.60 24.47 3.85
N ASP A 82 -12.38 24.96 4.81
CA ASP A 82 -11.89 25.64 6.01
C ASP A 82 -11.02 24.67 6.85
N PRO A 83 -9.76 25.01 7.15
CA PRO A 83 -8.90 24.22 8.04
C PRO A 83 -9.55 23.83 9.37
N ALA A 84 -10.38 24.70 9.95
CA ALA A 84 -11.07 24.42 11.21
C ALA A 84 -12.19 23.39 11.01
N ALA A 85 -12.95 23.48 9.91
CA ALA A 85 -13.98 22.51 9.57
C ALA A 85 -13.38 21.12 9.28
N MET A 86 -12.18 21.04 8.68
CA MET A 86 -11.47 19.78 8.48
C MET A 86 -11.02 19.14 9.82
N ALA A 87 -10.62 19.96 10.79
CA ALA A 87 -10.23 19.51 12.13
C ALA A 87 -11.43 19.04 12.97
N GLU A 88 -12.57 19.72 12.85
CA GLU A 88 -13.81 19.38 13.59
C GLU A 88 -14.55 18.16 12.99
N ALA A 89 -14.54 18.01 11.65
CA ALA A 89 -15.05 16.82 10.97
C ALA A 89 -14.24 15.54 11.28
N CYS A 90 -13.18 15.68 12.06
CA CYS A 90 -12.14 14.70 12.33
C CYS A 90 -12.24 14.09 13.75
N GLU A 91 -13.35 14.22 14.47
CA GLU A 91 -13.47 13.55 15.78
C GLU A 91 -13.43 12.02 15.65
N GLU A 92 -12.72 11.37 16.57
CA GLU A 92 -12.67 9.91 16.66
C GLU A 92 -13.99 9.41 17.28
N ASP A 93 -14.96 9.06 16.44
CA ASP A 93 -16.25 8.57 16.91
C ASP A 93 -16.12 7.21 17.63
N HIS A 94 -16.24 7.27 18.96
CA HIS A 94 -16.27 6.07 19.81
C HIS A 94 -17.61 5.31 19.72
N LEU A 95 -18.66 5.94 19.20
CA LEU A 95 -19.98 5.35 18.95
C LEU A 95 -20.04 4.77 17.53
N ILE A 96 -19.29 3.68 17.33
CA ILE A 96 -19.22 2.97 16.05
C ILE A 96 -20.61 2.71 15.46
N SER A 97 -20.96 3.51 14.45
CA SER A 97 -22.16 3.34 13.64
C SER A 97 -22.08 2.08 12.77
N VAL A 98 -23.16 1.75 12.05
CA VAL A 98 -23.27 0.52 11.25
C VAL A 98 -22.10 0.38 10.27
N ILE A 99 -21.36 -0.73 10.36
CA ILE A 99 -20.23 -1.02 9.47
C ILE A 99 -20.74 -1.65 8.17
N THR A 100 -20.53 -0.98 7.03
CA THR A 100 -20.99 -1.42 5.70
C THR A 100 -20.17 -2.61 5.19
N ALA A 101 -20.62 -3.28 4.13
CA ALA A 101 -19.87 -4.39 3.53
C ALA A 101 -18.52 -3.93 2.95
N GLU A 102 -18.49 -2.76 2.32
CA GLU A 102 -17.28 -2.15 1.78
C GLU A 102 -16.30 -1.78 2.89
N GLU A 103 -16.79 -1.18 3.98
CA GLU A 103 -15.97 -0.87 5.15
C GLU A 103 -15.34 -2.13 5.76
N LYS A 104 -16.08 -3.25 5.83
CA LYS A 104 -15.54 -4.53 6.33
C LYS A 104 -14.35 -5.01 5.51
N GLN A 105 -14.44 -4.91 4.17
CA GLN A 105 -13.37 -5.30 3.28
C GLN A 105 -12.15 -4.40 3.48
N LYS A 106 -12.33 -3.07 3.40
CA LYS A 106 -11.24 -2.09 3.54
C LYS A 106 -10.59 -2.14 4.93
N LEU A 107 -11.37 -2.36 6.00
CA LEU A 107 -10.83 -2.58 7.35
C LEU A 107 -9.88 -3.78 7.39
N GLN A 108 -10.26 -4.88 6.75
CA GLN A 108 -9.45 -6.10 6.74
C GLN A 108 -8.19 -5.95 5.88
N GLU A 109 -8.26 -5.19 4.78
CA GLU A 109 -7.10 -4.85 3.97
C GLU A 109 -6.12 -3.96 4.74
N ASN A 110 -6.63 -2.87 5.34
CA ASN A 110 -5.79 -1.96 6.13
C ASN A 110 -5.20 -2.66 7.36
N SER A 111 -5.97 -3.49 8.08
CA SER A 111 -5.45 -4.18 9.26
C SER A 111 -4.34 -5.17 8.92
N ARG A 112 -4.40 -5.85 7.77
CA ARG A 112 -3.30 -6.71 7.29
C ARG A 112 -2.02 -5.93 7.09
N ILE A 113 -2.09 -4.73 6.49
CA ILE A 113 -0.92 -3.86 6.28
C ILE A 113 -0.35 -3.43 7.63
N VAL A 114 -1.19 -2.93 8.53
CA VAL A 114 -0.76 -2.48 9.86
C VAL A 114 -0.10 -3.61 10.66
N VAL A 115 -0.69 -4.81 10.68
CA VAL A 115 -0.13 -5.98 11.39
C VAL A 115 1.22 -6.39 10.79
N LYS A 116 1.37 -6.38 9.45
CA LYS A 116 2.66 -6.68 8.82
C LYS A 116 3.72 -5.66 9.21
N LEU A 117 3.39 -4.37 9.16
CA LEU A 117 4.28 -3.30 9.59
C LEU A 117 4.59 -3.37 11.09
N GLU A 118 3.65 -3.78 11.93
CA GLU A 118 3.88 -4.01 13.35
C GLU A 118 4.87 -5.16 13.59
N ASN A 119 4.74 -6.26 12.85
CA ASN A 119 5.72 -7.35 12.90
C ASN A 119 7.11 -6.88 12.50
N ILE A 120 7.23 -6.05 11.46
CA ILE A 120 8.52 -5.47 11.03
C ILE A 120 9.05 -4.49 12.08
N TYR A 121 8.19 -3.66 12.65
CA TYR A 121 8.56 -2.71 13.71
C TYR A 121 9.10 -3.45 14.94
N SER A 122 8.40 -4.48 15.39
CA SER A 122 8.80 -5.32 16.52
C SER A 122 10.10 -6.07 16.23
N LEU A 123 10.26 -6.60 15.01
CA LEU A 123 11.50 -7.23 14.56
C LEU A 123 12.70 -6.28 14.68
N ARG A 124 12.54 -5.01 14.31
CA ARG A 124 13.62 -4.02 14.34
C ARG A 124 13.94 -3.47 15.73
N HIS A 125 12.91 -3.25 16.56
CA HIS A 125 13.04 -2.45 17.79
C HIS A 125 12.84 -3.23 19.08
N LYS A 126 12.32 -4.46 19.02
CA LYS A 126 12.07 -5.29 20.21
C LYS A 126 12.85 -6.59 20.18
N ASP A 127 12.62 -7.41 19.16
CA ASP A 127 13.21 -8.73 19.06
C ASP A 127 13.49 -9.09 17.60
N ARG A 128 14.77 -9.11 17.25
CA ARG A 128 15.28 -9.43 15.90
C ARG A 128 15.07 -10.89 15.49
N THR A 129 14.61 -11.74 16.39
CA THR A 129 14.46 -13.19 16.12
C THR A 129 13.01 -13.60 15.85
N SER A 130 12.04 -12.86 16.39
CA SER A 130 10.62 -13.19 16.23
C SER A 130 10.04 -12.66 14.92
N LYS A 131 9.33 -13.52 14.19
CA LYS A 131 8.59 -13.13 12.96
C LYS A 131 7.25 -12.46 13.24
N THR A 132 6.82 -12.47 14.50
CA THR A 132 5.55 -11.89 14.96
C THR A 132 5.81 -10.84 16.03
N SER A 133 4.96 -9.83 16.08
CA SER A 133 5.03 -8.75 17.07
C SER A 133 5.09 -9.29 18.50
N LEU A 134 6.11 -8.84 19.24
CA LEU A 134 6.24 -8.99 20.69
C LEU A 134 5.95 -7.67 21.42
N LEU A 135 5.33 -6.70 20.74
CA LEU A 135 4.83 -5.51 21.40
C LEU A 135 3.80 -5.90 22.46
N ILE A 136 3.88 -5.30 23.64
CA ILE A 136 2.81 -5.46 24.63
C ILE A 136 1.55 -4.75 24.14
N SER A 137 0.39 -5.07 24.75
CA SER A 137 -0.90 -4.55 24.30
C SER A 137 -0.97 -3.01 24.20
N GLU A 138 -0.33 -2.30 25.12
CA GLU A 138 -0.27 -0.83 25.11
C GLU A 138 0.59 -0.30 23.95
N GLU A 139 1.74 -0.94 23.67
CA GLU A 139 2.63 -0.56 22.58
C GLU A 139 2.01 -0.84 21.22
N SER A 140 1.40 -2.02 21.06
CA SER A 140 0.67 -2.41 19.85
C SER A 140 -0.47 -1.44 19.58
N TRP A 141 -1.26 -1.09 20.60
CA TRP A 141 -2.32 -0.08 20.45
C TRP A 141 -1.79 1.29 20.02
N ARG A 142 -0.74 1.82 20.65
CA ARG A 142 -0.13 3.11 20.27
C ARG A 142 0.38 3.09 18.84
N PHE A 143 1.08 2.02 18.46
CA PHE A 143 1.59 1.84 17.11
C PHE A 143 0.47 1.81 16.07
N GLN A 144 -0.55 0.96 16.27
CA GLN A 144 -1.67 0.84 15.34
C GLN A 144 -2.46 2.14 15.22
N ARG A 145 -2.72 2.80 16.35
CA ARG A 145 -3.40 4.10 16.40
C ARG A 145 -2.64 5.16 15.59
N ALA A 146 -1.34 5.29 15.79
CA ALA A 146 -0.51 6.21 15.02
C ALA A 146 -0.51 5.84 13.52
N MET A 147 -0.44 4.55 13.18
CA MET A 147 -0.46 4.07 11.80
C MET A 147 -1.75 4.47 11.05
N TYR A 148 -2.92 4.29 11.67
CA TYR A 148 -4.19 4.70 11.07
C TYR A 148 -4.32 6.23 10.94
N ARG A 149 -3.78 6.99 11.89
CA ARG A 149 -3.77 8.47 11.77
C ARG A 149 -2.84 8.95 10.66
N ILE A 150 -1.70 8.29 10.46
CA ILE A 150 -0.82 8.53 9.31
C ILE A 150 -1.54 8.18 8.00
N MET A 151 -2.24 7.04 7.92
CA MET A 151 -3.07 6.70 6.75
C MET A 151 -4.08 7.80 6.45
N LEU A 152 -4.81 8.28 7.45
CA LEU A 152 -5.78 9.37 7.28
C LEU A 152 -5.10 10.65 6.78
N PHE A 153 -3.93 11.00 7.34
CA PHE A 153 -3.19 12.18 6.90
C PHE A 153 -2.78 12.08 5.43
N CYS A 154 -2.21 10.94 5.02
CA CYS A 154 -1.81 10.70 3.63
C CYS A 154 -3.00 10.75 2.67
N ASN A 155 -4.15 10.25 3.13
CA ASN A 155 -5.41 10.28 2.39
C ASN A 155 -5.97 11.70 2.22
N LEU A 156 -5.80 12.57 3.22
CA LEU A 156 -6.23 13.97 3.19
C LEU A 156 -5.31 14.86 2.38
N PHE A 157 -4.02 14.54 2.33
CA PHE A 157 -2.99 15.35 1.68
C PHE A 157 -2.15 14.53 0.70
N PRO A 158 -2.78 13.92 -0.33
CA PRO A 158 -2.09 13.04 -1.27
C PRO A 158 -1.03 13.83 -2.07
N SER A 159 0.14 13.25 -2.29
CA SER A 159 1.20 13.92 -3.06
C SER A 159 0.85 14.20 -4.53
N THR A 160 -0.17 13.53 -5.07
CA THR A 160 -0.62 13.73 -6.45
C THR A 160 -1.43 15.02 -6.63
N SER A 161 -1.84 15.69 -5.55
CA SER A 161 -2.59 16.95 -5.64
C SER A 161 -1.72 18.19 -5.87
N TYR A 162 -0.38 18.05 -5.83
CA TYR A 162 0.55 19.15 -6.04
C TYR A 162 0.94 19.20 -7.52
N SER A 163 0.36 20.12 -8.28
CA SER A 163 0.87 20.44 -9.61
C SER A 163 2.06 21.39 -9.51
N GLU A 164 2.97 21.33 -10.47
CA GLU A 164 4.09 22.30 -10.59
C GLU A 164 3.61 23.75 -10.74
N ASP A 165 2.34 23.93 -11.10
CA ASP A 165 1.68 25.23 -11.31
C ASP A 165 0.97 25.79 -10.07
N MET A 166 1.07 25.13 -8.91
CA MET A 166 0.47 25.68 -7.68
C MET A 166 1.20 26.94 -7.23
N ASP A 167 0.44 28.00 -6.97
CA ASP A 167 1.00 29.23 -6.42
C ASP A 167 1.35 29.08 -4.92
N ASP A 168 2.17 30.01 -4.44
CA ASP A 168 2.63 30.06 -3.04
C ASP A 168 1.44 30.14 -2.06
N GLU A 169 0.32 30.73 -2.48
CA GLU A 169 -0.89 30.86 -1.65
C GLU A 169 -1.56 29.51 -1.41
N CYS A 170 -1.69 28.69 -2.46
CA CYS A 170 -2.23 27.33 -2.37
C CYS A 170 -1.36 26.44 -1.48
N ILE A 171 -0.04 26.48 -1.67
CA ILE A 171 0.93 25.73 -0.85
C ILE A 171 0.79 26.11 0.63
N GLU A 172 0.74 27.41 0.92
CA GLU A 172 0.61 27.91 2.28
C GLU A 172 -0.74 27.52 2.91
N LYS A 173 -1.82 27.50 2.13
CA LYS A 173 -3.13 27.02 2.59
C LYS A 173 -3.10 25.55 3.01
N ILE A 174 -2.47 24.70 2.20
CA ILE A 174 -2.31 23.27 2.52
C ILE A 174 -1.45 23.09 3.79
N ARG A 175 -0.40 23.88 3.97
CA ARG A 175 0.42 23.87 5.19
C ARG A 175 -0.40 24.23 6.43
N ARG A 176 -1.30 25.22 6.32
CA ARG A 176 -2.23 25.57 7.41
C ARG A 176 -3.21 24.45 7.73
N GLN A 177 -3.79 23.80 6.71
CA GLN A 177 -4.69 22.65 6.90
C GLN A 177 -3.98 21.48 7.59
N ARG A 178 -2.79 21.10 7.12
CA ARG A 178 -1.94 20.06 7.75
C ARG A 178 -1.63 20.41 9.21
N THR A 179 -1.26 21.66 9.47
CA THR A 179 -0.95 22.13 10.82
C THR A 179 -2.17 22.10 11.73
N ALA A 180 -3.33 22.53 11.24
CA ALA A 180 -4.59 22.51 11.99
C ALA A 180 -4.95 21.08 12.40
N MET A 181 -4.93 20.13 11.45
CA MET A 181 -5.21 18.72 11.75
C MET A 181 -4.26 18.15 12.82
N LEU A 182 -2.97 18.45 12.75
CA LEU A 182 -1.99 17.91 13.69
C LEU A 182 -2.10 18.54 15.09
N ARG A 183 -2.56 19.80 15.18
CA ARG A 183 -2.76 20.49 16.47
C ARG A 183 -3.86 19.88 17.33
N GLU A 184 -4.78 19.11 16.74
CA GLU A 184 -5.82 18.40 17.48
C GLU A 184 -5.28 17.23 18.31
N TYR A 185 -4.05 16.78 18.04
CA TYR A 185 -3.46 15.66 18.79
C TYR A 185 -2.62 16.17 19.98
N PRO A 186 -2.73 15.54 21.17
CA PRO A 186 -1.84 15.80 22.29
C PRO A 186 -0.36 15.55 21.92
N THR A 187 0.56 16.26 22.58
CA THR A 187 2.01 16.15 22.34
C THR A 187 2.53 14.71 22.42
N THR A 188 2.02 13.91 23.35
CA THR A 188 2.39 12.48 23.47
C THR A 188 2.02 11.70 22.21
N GLU A 189 0.85 11.96 21.65
CA GLU A 189 0.38 11.29 20.43
C GLU A 189 1.13 11.80 19.19
N LEU A 190 1.46 13.08 19.14
CA LEU A 190 2.34 13.63 18.08
C LEU A 190 3.72 12.97 18.06
N ARG A 191 4.28 12.65 19.24
CA ARG A 191 5.54 11.89 19.34
C ARG A 191 5.39 10.46 18.82
N GLU A 192 4.25 9.81 19.10
CA GLU A 192 3.94 8.48 18.55
C GLU A 192 3.84 8.53 17.02
N LEU A 193 3.11 9.50 16.46
CA LEU A 193 3.02 9.71 15.01
C LEU A 193 4.41 9.92 14.40
N HIS A 194 5.22 10.80 14.98
CA HIS A 194 6.58 11.05 14.52
C HIS A 194 7.46 9.80 14.56
N SER A 195 7.39 9.01 15.65
CA SER A 195 8.16 7.77 15.76
C SER A 195 7.78 6.74 14.69
N VAL A 196 6.48 6.54 14.45
CA VAL A 196 6.00 5.60 13.42
C VAL A 196 6.37 6.09 12.02
N THR A 197 6.25 7.39 11.77
CA THR A 197 6.71 8.03 10.54
C THR A 197 8.20 7.79 10.28
N LYS A 198 9.06 7.93 11.30
CA LYS A 198 10.50 7.68 11.17
C LYS A 198 10.80 6.23 10.87
N PHE A 199 10.04 5.31 11.47
CA PHE A 199 10.10 3.90 11.12
C PHE A 199 9.73 3.64 9.66
N LEU A 200 8.63 4.22 9.15
CA LEU A 200 8.24 4.11 7.75
C LEU A 200 9.30 4.70 6.81
N GLN A 201 9.91 5.83 7.20
CA GLN A 201 11.01 6.44 6.46
C GLN A 201 12.19 5.48 6.33
N GLY A 202 12.59 4.82 7.42
CA GLY A 202 13.67 3.81 7.38
C GLY A 202 13.33 2.60 6.50
N ILE A 203 12.07 2.15 6.46
CA ILE A 203 11.64 1.12 5.50
C ILE A 203 11.84 1.58 4.05
N CYS A 204 11.43 2.81 3.74
CA CYS A 204 11.55 3.36 2.40
C CYS A 204 13.01 3.58 1.99
N GLU A 205 13.85 4.11 2.89
CA GLU A 205 15.27 4.38 2.65
C GLU A 205 16.09 3.11 2.36
N GLU A 206 15.72 1.97 2.94
CA GLU A 206 16.38 0.69 2.66
C GLU A 206 16.15 0.18 1.23
N VAL A 207 15.08 0.62 0.58
CA VAL A 207 14.69 0.11 -0.74
C VAL A 207 14.82 1.15 -1.84
N ALA A 208 14.64 2.43 -1.51
CA ALA A 208 14.65 3.52 -2.48
C ALA A 208 16.08 3.94 -2.86
N PRO A 209 16.35 4.22 -4.15
CA PRO A 209 17.67 4.61 -4.62
C PRO A 209 18.05 6.05 -4.29
N ASP A 210 17.06 6.89 -4.00
CA ASP A 210 17.25 8.30 -3.70
C ASP A 210 16.13 8.86 -2.79
N ALA A 211 16.40 10.04 -2.24
CA ALA A 211 15.50 10.71 -1.31
C ALA A 211 14.16 11.15 -1.93
N SER A 212 14.10 11.39 -3.25
CA SER A 212 12.86 11.80 -3.90
C SER A 212 11.85 10.65 -3.90
N LEU A 213 12.32 9.44 -4.21
CA LEU A 213 11.46 8.25 -4.14
C LEU A 213 11.00 7.96 -2.70
N VAL A 214 11.87 8.13 -1.70
CA VAL A 214 11.48 8.00 -0.27
C VAL A 214 10.30 8.91 0.06
N GLN A 215 10.35 10.18 -0.37
CA GLN A 215 9.27 11.13 -0.11
C GLN A 215 7.98 10.76 -0.82
N MET A 216 8.06 10.34 -2.09
CA MET A 216 6.91 9.85 -2.86
C MET A 216 6.25 8.64 -2.18
N LEU A 217 7.04 7.73 -1.61
CA LEU A 217 6.49 6.56 -0.92
C LEU A 217 5.83 6.93 0.40
N LEU A 218 6.47 7.83 1.18
CA LEU A 218 5.92 8.28 2.45
C LEU A 218 4.57 9.00 2.29
N SER A 219 4.34 9.73 1.19
CA SER A 219 3.04 10.36 0.95
C SER A 219 1.92 9.40 0.61
N THR A 220 2.23 8.19 0.13
CA THR A 220 1.24 7.11 0.00
C THR A 220 0.97 6.39 1.34
N GLY A 221 1.69 6.79 2.39
CA GLY A 221 1.51 6.30 3.74
C GLY A 221 1.97 4.85 3.92
N PRO A 222 1.38 4.14 4.89
CA PRO A 222 1.77 2.76 5.22
C PRO A 222 1.59 1.77 4.06
N TYR A 223 0.67 2.04 3.14
CA TYR A 223 0.45 1.19 1.97
C TYR A 223 1.68 1.16 1.04
N GLY A 224 2.24 2.31 0.68
CA GLY A 224 3.41 2.33 -0.20
C GLY A 224 4.68 1.84 0.47
N ALA A 225 4.87 2.15 1.76
CA ALA A 225 5.96 1.58 2.54
C ALA A 225 5.89 0.03 2.56
N MET A 226 4.70 -0.55 2.77
CA MET A 226 4.52 -1.99 2.73
C MET A 226 4.72 -2.57 1.33
N THR A 227 4.19 -1.91 0.29
CA THR A 227 4.31 -2.36 -1.10
C THR A 227 5.78 -2.44 -1.52
N ILE A 228 6.58 -1.43 -1.18
CA ILE A 228 8.00 -1.45 -1.55
C ILE A 228 8.77 -2.50 -0.74
N TRP A 229 8.40 -2.69 0.53
CA TRP A 229 9.00 -3.71 1.38
C TRP A 229 8.74 -5.14 0.88
N GLU A 230 7.56 -5.41 0.33
CA GLU A 230 7.24 -6.73 -0.24
C GLU A 230 7.95 -6.98 -1.57
N ASN A 231 8.18 -5.91 -2.34
CA ASN A 231 8.83 -5.97 -3.64
C ASN A 231 10.36 -5.95 -3.58
N ARG A 232 10.96 -5.78 -2.40
CA ARG A 232 12.41 -5.90 -2.27
C ARG A 232 12.83 -7.35 -2.59
N SER A 233 13.63 -7.52 -3.63
CA SER A 233 14.35 -8.78 -3.84
C SER A 233 15.19 -9.02 -2.59
N TYR A 234 15.06 -10.19 -1.96
CA TYR A 234 15.58 -10.58 -0.64
C TYR A 234 17.12 -10.63 -0.50
N ASP A 235 17.88 -9.73 -1.13
CA ASP A 235 19.35 -9.76 -1.18
C ASP A 235 20.05 -8.66 -0.33
N ILE A 236 19.37 -8.00 0.63
CA ILE A 236 20.05 -7.05 1.53
C ILE A 236 20.33 -7.73 2.88
N LEU A 237 21.61 -8.09 3.04
CA LEU A 237 22.24 -8.56 4.26
C LEU A 237 22.27 -7.48 5.33
N GLU A 238 22.14 -7.94 6.57
CA GLU A 238 22.54 -7.25 7.79
C GLU A 238 23.95 -6.64 7.63
N GLU A 239 24.08 -5.32 7.79
CA GLU A 239 25.24 -4.68 8.42
C GLU A 239 24.93 -3.20 8.72
N ASP A 240 25.17 -2.83 9.97
CA ASP A 240 25.41 -1.49 10.52
C ASP A 240 24.34 -0.39 10.35
N LEU A 241 23.38 -0.39 11.27
CA LEU A 241 22.71 0.84 11.71
C LEU A 241 23.06 1.08 13.19
N GLU A 242 24.08 1.91 13.43
CA GLU A 242 24.30 2.55 14.73
C GLU A 242 23.22 3.62 14.94
N PHE A 243 22.52 3.54 16.07
CA PHE A 243 21.48 4.49 16.46
C PHE A 243 22.10 5.63 17.26
N PRO A 244 21.73 6.91 17.02
CA PRO A 244 22.13 8.00 17.88
C PRO A 244 21.29 8.01 19.18
N ASP A 245 21.95 8.19 20.32
CA ASP A 245 21.33 8.53 21.61
C ASP A 245 20.72 9.94 21.54
N PHE A 246 19.50 10.12 22.07
CA PHE A 246 18.80 11.41 22.08
C PHE A 246 18.58 11.91 23.52
N ASP A 247 19.00 13.16 23.77
CA ASP A 247 18.75 13.92 25.00
C ASP A 247 17.30 14.45 25.07
N ASP A 248 16.77 14.51 26.30
CA ASP A 248 15.34 14.66 26.65
C ASP A 248 14.77 16.10 26.61
N ASP A 249 15.50 17.08 26.08
CA ASP A 249 15.15 18.51 26.16
C ASP A 249 15.04 19.20 24.78
N ASP A 250 14.00 18.90 23.98
CA ASP A 250 13.56 19.74 22.83
C ASP A 250 12.02 19.60 22.66
N VAL A 251 11.29 20.19 23.61
CA VAL A 251 9.93 19.78 24.00
C VAL A 251 8.79 20.37 23.14
N ASP A 252 9.08 21.18 22.11
CA ASP A 252 8.08 21.75 21.19
C ASP A 252 8.46 21.56 19.69
N LEU A 253 7.56 20.95 18.93
CA LEU A 253 7.19 21.39 17.56
C LEU A 253 8.23 21.59 16.44
N LYS A 254 9.48 21.13 16.54
CA LYS A 254 10.21 20.66 15.33
C LYS A 254 9.53 19.43 14.68
N LEU A 255 8.61 18.83 15.44
CA LEU A 255 7.86 17.58 15.23
C LEU A 255 6.97 17.52 13.96
N ILE A 256 6.77 18.64 13.26
CA ILE A 256 6.02 18.76 11.98
C ILE A 256 6.92 19.23 10.83
N THR A 257 8.05 19.88 11.16
CA THR A 257 8.86 20.69 10.23
C THR A 257 9.64 19.88 9.20
N LEU A 258 9.88 18.58 9.45
CA LEU A 258 10.56 17.69 8.49
C LEU A 258 9.58 16.90 7.61
N TRP A 259 8.33 16.73 8.06
CA TRP A 259 7.23 16.17 7.26
C TRP A 259 6.65 17.18 6.27
N MET A 260 7.02 18.46 6.41
CA MET A 260 6.66 19.58 5.54
C MET A 260 7.75 20.03 4.54
N ARG A 261 8.87 19.30 4.40
CA ARG A 261 9.86 19.55 3.31
C ARG A 261 9.40 19.00 1.94
N PHE A 262 8.09 19.01 1.67
CA PHE A 262 7.52 18.51 0.42
C PHE A 262 7.80 19.45 -0.79
N ASP A 263 8.19 20.72 -0.57
CA ASP A 263 8.30 21.70 -1.67
C ASP A 263 9.71 22.25 -1.94
N ASP A 264 10.63 22.24 -0.98
CA ASP A 264 11.92 22.95 -1.15
C ASP A 264 12.82 22.35 -2.24
N THR A 265 12.55 21.12 -2.70
CA THR A 265 13.32 20.45 -3.76
C THR A 265 12.80 20.67 -5.18
N PHE A 266 11.58 21.19 -5.38
CA PHE A 266 11.04 21.44 -6.73
C PHE A 266 11.29 22.87 -7.24
N GLY A 267 11.67 23.82 -6.36
CA GLY A 267 11.80 25.24 -6.70
C GLY A 267 13.17 25.73 -7.20
N ALA A 268 14.22 24.91 -7.22
CA ALA A 268 15.56 25.37 -7.61
C ALA A 268 16.09 24.65 -8.85
N GLY A 269 15.83 25.29 -10.00
CA GLY A 269 16.39 25.04 -11.33
C GLY A 269 17.50 23.99 -11.44
N SER A 270 17.13 22.80 -11.94
CA SER A 270 18.07 21.83 -12.48
C SER A 270 17.71 21.56 -13.94
N LYS A 271 18.37 22.29 -14.84
CA LYS A 271 18.45 21.91 -16.26
C LYS A 271 19.37 20.69 -16.36
N CYS A 272 18.82 19.51 -16.11
CA CYS A 272 19.50 18.25 -16.37
C CYS A 272 18.72 17.50 -17.46
N ALA A 273 19.35 17.33 -18.61
CA ALA A 273 18.84 16.52 -19.70
C ALA A 273 18.51 15.11 -19.18
N ALA A 274 17.29 14.63 -19.45
CA ALA A 274 16.83 13.31 -19.05
C ALA A 274 17.64 12.20 -19.76
N PRO A 275 18.23 11.22 -19.04
CA PRO A 275 18.70 9.98 -19.65
C PRO A 275 17.52 9.01 -19.80
N GLY A 276 17.51 8.23 -20.89
CA GLY A 276 16.38 7.42 -21.40
C GLY A 276 15.71 6.37 -20.48
N GLY A 277 16.05 6.29 -19.20
CA GLY A 277 15.34 5.44 -18.23
C GLY A 277 13.96 6.00 -17.81
N LEU A 278 13.84 7.33 -17.68
CA LEU A 278 12.55 7.96 -17.34
C LEU A 278 11.55 7.81 -18.50
N GLN A 279 12.05 7.85 -19.73
CA GLN A 279 11.25 7.70 -20.95
C GLN A 279 10.62 6.30 -21.06
N LEU A 280 11.34 5.24 -20.65
CA LEU A 280 10.79 3.88 -20.60
C LEU A 280 9.65 3.74 -19.58
N TYR A 281 9.79 4.37 -18.41
CA TYR A 281 8.73 4.36 -17.38
C TYR A 281 7.51 5.18 -17.83
N THR A 282 7.71 6.37 -18.42
CA THR A 282 6.62 7.20 -18.95
C THR A 282 5.87 6.51 -20.11
N GLU A 283 6.59 5.87 -21.05
CA GLU A 283 5.98 5.13 -22.16
C GLU A 283 5.22 3.88 -21.67
N ALA A 284 5.77 3.13 -20.71
CA ALA A 284 5.08 1.99 -20.08
C ALA A 284 3.83 2.43 -19.29
N THR A 285 3.89 3.58 -18.61
CA THR A 285 2.77 4.14 -17.85
C THR A 285 1.66 4.67 -18.78
N GLN A 286 2.02 5.23 -19.95
CA GLN A 286 1.04 5.63 -20.97
C GLN A 286 0.36 4.41 -21.61
N LEU A 287 1.09 3.31 -21.83
CA LEU A 287 0.52 2.04 -22.31
C LEU A 287 -0.40 1.37 -21.28
N ALA A 288 -0.17 1.59 -19.98
CA ALA A 288 -0.97 1.05 -18.88
C ALA A 288 -2.28 1.81 -18.59
N GLN A 289 -2.54 2.94 -19.29
CA GLN A 289 -3.82 3.65 -19.18
C GLN A 289 -5.00 2.77 -19.65
N PRO A 290 -6.16 2.76 -18.98
CA PRO A 290 -7.28 1.87 -19.28
C PRO A 290 -7.76 1.92 -20.74
N GLU A 291 -7.74 3.11 -21.35
CA GLU A 291 -8.10 3.37 -22.75
C GLU A 291 -7.11 2.75 -23.76
N ASN A 292 -5.84 2.58 -23.37
CA ASN A 292 -4.79 2.01 -24.19
C ASN A 292 -4.63 0.50 -23.96
N LEU A 293 -5.00 0.01 -22.77
CA LEU A 293 -4.87 -1.39 -22.37
C LEU A 293 -5.62 -2.34 -23.31
N ALA A 294 -6.82 -1.98 -23.77
CA ALA A 294 -7.60 -2.83 -24.68
C ALA A 294 -6.99 -2.94 -26.09
N SER A 295 -6.35 -1.87 -26.58
CA SER A 295 -5.62 -1.89 -27.87
C SER A 295 -4.33 -2.68 -27.72
N PHE A 296 -3.56 -2.37 -26.67
CA PHE A 296 -2.32 -3.04 -26.31
C PHE A 296 -2.48 -4.57 -26.20
N ILE A 297 -3.49 -5.04 -25.45
CA ILE A 297 -3.77 -6.47 -25.35
C ILE A 297 -4.11 -7.05 -26.74
N GLY A 298 -4.89 -6.32 -27.56
CA GLY A 298 -5.21 -6.75 -28.92
C GLY A 298 -3.99 -6.92 -29.83
N ASP A 299 -3.03 -6.01 -29.73
CA ASP A 299 -1.78 -6.05 -30.49
C ASP A 299 -0.87 -7.19 -30.03
N LEU A 300 -0.81 -7.43 -28.72
CA LEU A 300 -0.07 -8.53 -28.12
C LEU A 300 -0.60 -9.91 -28.56
N PHE A 301 -1.93 -10.11 -28.59
CA PHE A 301 -2.53 -11.34 -29.13
C PHE A 301 -2.19 -11.52 -30.62
N SER A 302 -2.31 -10.46 -31.42
CA SER A 302 -2.00 -10.48 -32.86
C SER A 302 -0.51 -10.73 -33.16
N PHE A 303 0.38 -10.29 -32.27
CA PHE A 303 1.80 -10.58 -32.33
C PHE A 303 2.10 -12.04 -31.97
N THR A 304 1.46 -12.55 -30.93
CA THR A 304 1.69 -13.90 -30.43
C THR A 304 1.26 -14.97 -31.43
N THR A 305 0.12 -14.79 -32.10
CA THR A 305 -0.34 -15.70 -33.19
C THR A 305 0.69 -15.84 -34.32
N ARG A 306 1.55 -14.83 -34.52
CA ARG A 306 2.59 -14.84 -35.56
C ARG A 306 3.92 -15.43 -35.09
N THR A 307 4.21 -15.39 -33.80
CA THR A 307 5.56 -15.61 -33.26
C THR A 307 5.67 -16.85 -32.36
N SER A 308 4.58 -17.34 -31.78
CA SER A 308 4.56 -18.56 -30.97
C SER A 308 3.47 -19.55 -31.42
N PRO A 309 3.82 -20.71 -32.00
CA PRO A 309 2.86 -21.73 -32.42
C PRO A 309 2.05 -22.32 -31.26
N GLU A 310 2.59 -22.35 -30.04
CA GLU A 310 1.96 -22.97 -28.87
C GLU A 310 0.74 -22.15 -28.37
N PHE A 311 0.71 -20.86 -28.69
CA PHE A 311 -0.39 -19.94 -28.42
C PHE A 311 -1.15 -19.56 -29.70
N GLY A 312 -0.85 -20.18 -30.85
CA GLY A 312 -1.46 -19.85 -32.14
C GLY A 312 -2.98 -20.06 -32.20
N GLY A 313 -3.55 -20.82 -31.27
CA GLY A 313 -4.99 -21.00 -31.11
C GLY A 313 -5.68 -20.03 -30.15
N TRP A 314 -4.94 -19.13 -29.49
CA TRP A 314 -5.50 -18.19 -28.53
C TRP A 314 -6.14 -16.99 -29.23
N MET A 315 -7.44 -16.77 -29.01
CA MET A 315 -8.15 -15.61 -29.53
C MET A 315 -8.46 -14.61 -28.42
N ARG A 316 -8.36 -13.31 -28.73
CA ARG A 316 -8.76 -12.21 -27.82
C ARG A 316 -10.17 -12.37 -27.24
N THR A 317 -11.05 -13.05 -27.97
CA THR A 317 -12.46 -13.30 -27.59
C THR A 317 -12.66 -14.47 -26.65
N ASP A 318 -11.63 -15.27 -26.39
CA ASP A 318 -11.73 -16.44 -25.51
C ASP A 318 -11.59 -16.04 -24.05
N SER A 319 -12.17 -16.86 -23.17
CA SER A 319 -12.05 -16.69 -21.72
C SER A 319 -10.85 -17.48 -21.19
N TYR A 320 -9.91 -16.79 -20.55
CA TYR A 320 -8.74 -17.39 -19.90
C TYR A 320 -8.83 -17.25 -18.38
N CYS A 321 -8.34 -18.24 -17.64
CA CYS A 321 -8.15 -18.08 -16.20
C CYS A 321 -6.96 -17.14 -15.93
N ASN A 322 -6.92 -16.55 -14.73
CA ASN A 322 -5.87 -15.60 -14.35
C ASN A 322 -4.45 -16.19 -14.50
N ALA A 323 -4.23 -17.44 -14.09
CA ALA A 323 -2.93 -18.11 -14.22
C ALA A 323 -2.47 -18.25 -15.68
N CYS A 324 -3.39 -18.59 -16.59
CA CYS A 324 -3.11 -18.68 -18.02
C CYS A 324 -2.76 -17.31 -18.61
N LEU A 325 -3.48 -16.26 -18.21
CA LEU A 325 -3.23 -14.90 -18.69
C LEU A 325 -1.89 -14.35 -18.18
N VAL A 326 -1.56 -14.59 -16.90
CA VAL A 326 -0.27 -14.18 -16.32
C VAL A 326 0.89 -14.84 -17.06
N LYS A 327 0.82 -16.16 -17.27
CA LYS A 327 1.84 -16.89 -18.02
C LYS A 327 2.01 -16.34 -19.45
N PHE A 328 0.90 -16.08 -20.15
CA PHE A 328 0.93 -15.48 -21.48
C PHE A 328 1.65 -14.12 -21.49
N LEU A 329 1.33 -13.25 -20.53
CA LEU A 329 1.96 -11.94 -20.40
C LEU A 329 3.46 -12.04 -20.10
N GLU A 330 3.85 -12.91 -19.16
CA GLU A 330 5.27 -13.12 -18.81
C GLU A 330 6.10 -13.58 -20.01
N GLU A 331 5.55 -14.48 -20.84
CA GLU A 331 6.28 -15.05 -21.96
C GLU A 331 6.33 -14.13 -23.19
N HIS A 332 5.32 -13.28 -23.43
CA HIS A 332 5.14 -12.59 -24.72
C HIS A 332 5.26 -11.07 -24.65
N LEU A 333 4.99 -10.45 -23.50
CA LEU A 333 4.94 -9.00 -23.38
C LEU A 333 6.28 -8.35 -23.75
N TRP A 334 7.38 -8.87 -23.22
CA TRP A 334 8.71 -8.30 -23.45
C TRP A 334 9.16 -8.47 -24.91
N ILE A 335 8.76 -9.56 -25.58
CA ILE A 335 9.07 -9.82 -27.00
C ILE A 335 8.33 -8.84 -27.89
N TRP A 336 7.03 -8.66 -27.65
CA TRP A 336 6.21 -7.69 -28.38
C TRP A 336 6.75 -6.27 -28.17
N PHE A 337 7.06 -5.90 -26.93
CA PHE A 337 7.59 -4.58 -26.60
C PHE A 337 8.91 -4.30 -27.30
N LEU A 338 9.80 -5.30 -27.36
CA LEU A 338 11.05 -5.22 -28.10
C LEU A 338 10.83 -4.99 -29.61
N ASP A 339 9.90 -5.74 -30.21
CA ASP A 339 9.55 -5.62 -31.63
C ASP A 339 8.98 -4.24 -31.97
N GLU A 340 8.07 -3.72 -31.15
CA GLU A 340 7.51 -2.37 -31.32
C GLU A 340 8.57 -1.28 -31.19
N ARG A 341 9.50 -1.40 -30.23
CA ARG A 341 10.62 -0.46 -30.09
C ARG A 341 11.53 -0.48 -31.31
N ILE A 342 11.86 -1.67 -31.83
CA ILE A 342 12.68 -1.81 -33.05
C ILE A 342 11.96 -1.20 -34.26
N LYS A 343 10.65 -1.42 -34.42
CA LYS A 343 9.84 -0.76 -35.47
C LYS A 343 9.83 0.76 -35.33
N GLY A 344 9.85 1.26 -34.10
CA GLY A 344 10.00 2.68 -33.77
C GLY A 344 11.39 3.26 -34.05
N GLY A 345 12.32 2.47 -34.59
CA GLY A 345 13.69 2.89 -34.93
C GLY A 345 14.67 2.80 -33.77
N TRP A 346 14.28 2.20 -32.64
CA TRP A 346 15.22 1.94 -31.54
C TRP A 346 16.21 0.85 -31.94
N THR A 347 17.50 1.10 -31.68
CA THR A 347 18.56 0.12 -31.90
C THR A 347 19.04 -0.39 -30.53
N PRO A 348 18.84 -1.68 -30.21
CA PRO A 348 19.26 -2.21 -28.93
C PRO A 348 20.79 -2.10 -28.78
N PRO A 349 21.29 -1.74 -27.59
CA PRO A 349 22.70 -1.91 -27.26
C PRO A 349 23.06 -3.41 -27.24
N GLU A 350 24.36 -3.72 -27.05
CA GLU A 350 24.84 -5.10 -27.01
C GLU A 350 24.10 -5.92 -25.93
N ASN A 351 23.64 -7.12 -26.30
CA ASN A 351 22.93 -8.02 -25.39
C ASN A 351 23.76 -8.33 -24.14
N CYS A 352 23.12 -8.26 -22.98
CA CYS A 352 23.68 -8.76 -21.75
C CYS A 352 23.79 -10.28 -21.81
N TRP A 353 24.92 -10.85 -21.37
CA TRP A 353 25.10 -12.31 -21.34
C TRP A 353 24.08 -13.03 -20.47
N TYR A 354 23.57 -12.37 -19.42
CA TYR A 354 22.54 -12.92 -18.54
C TYR A 354 21.13 -12.57 -18.99
N GLY A 355 20.97 -11.82 -20.10
CA GLY A 355 19.65 -11.46 -20.63
C GLY A 355 18.73 -10.82 -19.58
N TRP A 356 17.45 -11.21 -19.61
CA TRP A 356 16.46 -10.79 -18.62
C TRP A 356 16.74 -11.33 -17.21
N ASN A 357 17.56 -12.37 -17.06
CA ASN A 357 18.01 -12.91 -15.77
C ASN A 357 19.13 -12.09 -15.11
N CYS A 358 19.59 -11.00 -15.73
CA CYS A 358 20.69 -10.20 -15.21
C CYS A 358 20.33 -9.49 -13.90
N ARG A 359 20.80 -9.98 -12.75
CA ARG A 359 20.61 -9.28 -11.47
C ARG A 359 21.30 -7.91 -11.41
N THR A 360 22.38 -7.74 -12.17
CA THR A 360 23.16 -6.49 -12.25
C THR A 360 22.36 -5.34 -12.84
N GLN A 361 21.34 -5.63 -13.65
CA GLN A 361 20.47 -4.60 -14.25
C GLN A 361 19.70 -3.79 -13.20
N VAL A 362 19.44 -4.38 -12.02
CA VAL A 362 18.65 -3.77 -10.95
C VAL A 362 19.45 -2.76 -10.12
N HIS A 363 20.74 -3.03 -9.88
CA HIS A 363 21.54 -2.27 -8.91
C HIS A 363 22.76 -1.54 -9.52
N LYS A 364 23.05 -1.70 -10.83
CA LYS A 364 24.10 -0.94 -11.52
C LYS A 364 23.55 -0.20 -12.72
N ARG A 365 23.17 1.06 -12.51
CA ARG A 365 22.61 1.95 -13.54
C ARG A 365 23.43 1.97 -14.85
N TYR A 366 24.75 2.14 -14.75
CA TYR A 366 25.63 2.13 -15.92
C TYR A 366 25.54 0.84 -16.75
N HIS A 367 25.36 -0.31 -16.09
CA HIS A 367 25.17 -1.59 -16.77
C HIS A 367 23.80 -1.68 -17.45
N ALA A 368 22.74 -1.22 -16.77
CA ALA A 368 21.39 -1.16 -17.32
C ALA A 368 21.30 -0.25 -18.56
N GLU A 369 22.02 0.86 -18.57
CA GLU A 369 22.02 1.83 -19.68
C GLU A 369 22.84 1.36 -20.90
N THR A 370 23.84 0.49 -20.70
CA THR A 370 24.82 0.12 -21.76
C THR A 370 24.62 -1.26 -22.35
N LYS A 371 23.68 -2.06 -21.82
CA LYS A 371 23.41 -3.43 -22.27
C LYS A 371 21.92 -3.63 -22.51
N ASN A 372 21.58 -4.47 -23.49
CA ASN A 372 20.20 -4.88 -23.70
C ASN A 372 19.88 -6.07 -22.78
N HIS A 373 18.86 -5.93 -21.93
CA HIS A 373 18.37 -7.01 -21.06
C HIS A 373 17.09 -7.66 -21.59
N LEU A 374 16.48 -7.09 -22.63
CA LEU A 374 15.37 -7.70 -23.36
C LEU A 374 15.92 -8.71 -24.39
N CYS A 375 16.68 -9.69 -23.92
CA CYS A 375 17.27 -10.73 -24.76
C CYS A 375 17.44 -12.03 -24.00
N VAL A 376 17.47 -13.14 -24.76
CA VAL A 376 17.67 -14.49 -24.21
C VAL A 376 19.01 -14.58 -23.48
N PRO A 377 19.05 -15.09 -22.23
CA PRO A 377 20.29 -15.39 -21.54
C PRO A 377 21.17 -16.32 -22.40
N ILE A 378 22.45 -15.96 -22.50
CA ILE A 378 23.47 -16.74 -23.23
C ILE A 378 24.38 -17.47 -22.23
N LYS A 379 24.38 -17.03 -20.95
CA LYS A 379 25.09 -17.67 -19.83
C LYS A 379 24.20 -17.71 -18.59
N GLY A 380 24.26 -18.81 -17.85
CA GLY A 380 23.74 -18.90 -16.49
C GLY A 380 22.37 -19.57 -16.31
N ASP A 381 21.88 -20.32 -17.30
CA ASP A 381 20.62 -21.09 -17.18
C ASP A 381 20.76 -22.41 -16.38
N GLU A 382 21.87 -22.61 -15.67
CA GLU A 382 21.97 -23.72 -14.72
C GLU A 382 21.41 -23.28 -13.36
N ILE A 383 20.11 -23.63 -13.22
CA ILE A 383 19.24 -23.76 -12.03
C ILE A 383 18.17 -22.68 -11.89
#